data_AF-A0A1M7PNI5-F1
#
_entry.id   AF-A0A1M7PNI5-F1
#
_cell.length_a   1.000
_cell.length_b   1.000
_cell.length_c   1.000
_cell.angle_alpha   90.00
_cell.angle_beta   90.00
_cell.angle_gamma   90.00
#
_symmetry.space_group_name_H-M   'P 1'
#
loop_
_entity.id
_entity.type
_entity.pdbx_description
1 polymer ?
#
loop_
_entity_poly.entity_id
_entity_poly.type
_entity_poly.pdbx_seq_one_letter_code
_entity_poly.pdbx_strand_id
1 'polypeptide(L)'
;MTLSDLNSCDAATFVERLRGIYEHSPWIPERAAAQRPFNSVTALKQAMQTVVSNATLDEQLGLIRAHPELAGKAAVAGQLTAESTSEQARSGLHLCSAEEFATLHQLNADYNARFGFPFILAVKGPTGQGLTRQSVIATFTRRLKNQRADEIAECLRQIKRIAEIRINDLLAVQLEFGPTIMQWCETIGAWSDDEDALTCAYMTPAHRKTAAQLLDWMREAGMDAHIDAVGNVVGVYRSDAANAKTLITGSHYDTVRNGGKYDGRLGILLPIAIARSLHARGEKLPFNLEIIGFAEEEGVRFKSTFLGSTAVTGHFDLSLLHQTDADGVSMRDALLAAGHDVARIPAIARNPADLLGFVEVHIEQGPVLLQRDLALGVVTAIAGSSRYLVDLTGLASHAGTTPMSMRKDAAAAAAEIVLLVEQRCAQAPSLVGTVGQLQVPGGSVNVIPGACKLSLDIRAADDAVRLAAVKDVLDGIAAICARRQIECSIEQIVDASAAPCAARLMQQFGAAIERADLPRFDLLSGAGHDAMAMAAITDVAMLFTRCGNGGISHNPLETMTADDADIAARVLLDFLRSYAA
;
A
#
# COMPACT_ATOMS: atom_id res chain seq x y z
N MET A 1 13.20 29.52 -13.53
CA MET A 1 13.32 28.71 -14.76
C MET A 1 12.05 27.90 -14.92
N THR A 2 11.55 27.71 -16.13
CA THR A 2 10.32 26.97 -16.42
C THR A 2 10.60 25.71 -17.25
N LEU A 3 9.63 24.79 -17.31
CA LEU A 3 9.68 23.64 -18.23
C LEU A 3 9.75 24.10 -19.69
N SER A 4 9.05 25.19 -20.03
CA SER A 4 9.10 25.79 -21.38
C SER A 4 10.51 26.25 -21.74
N ASP A 5 11.25 26.83 -20.79
CA ASP A 5 12.65 27.23 -21.00
C ASP A 5 13.54 26.00 -21.27
N LEU A 6 13.30 24.89 -20.57
CA LEU A 6 14.03 23.63 -20.78
C LEU A 6 13.69 22.99 -22.13
N ASN A 7 12.43 23.06 -22.57
CA ASN A 7 11.99 22.52 -23.85
C ASN A 7 12.54 23.32 -25.04
N SER A 8 12.69 24.63 -24.89
CA SER A 8 13.06 25.53 -26.01
C SER A 8 14.57 25.77 -26.16
N CYS A 9 15.38 25.49 -25.13
CA CYS A 9 16.83 25.66 -25.22
C CYS A 9 17.54 24.56 -26.04
N ASP A 10 18.76 24.83 -26.51
CA ASP A 10 19.59 23.81 -27.16
C ASP A 10 20.00 22.68 -26.18
N ALA A 11 20.49 21.55 -26.71
CA ALA A 11 20.81 20.38 -25.91
C ALA A 11 21.93 20.65 -24.88
N ALA A 12 22.93 21.44 -25.23
CA ALA A 12 24.03 21.77 -24.32
C ALA A 12 23.53 22.60 -23.12
N THR A 13 22.66 23.57 -23.39
CA THR A 13 22.01 24.40 -22.37
C THR A 13 21.06 23.59 -21.50
N PHE A 14 20.34 22.61 -22.08
CA PHE A 14 19.48 21.71 -21.31
C PHE A 14 20.27 20.88 -20.30
N VAL A 15 21.39 20.29 -20.73
CA VAL A 15 22.29 19.52 -19.86
C VAL A 15 22.89 20.40 -18.77
N GLU A 16 23.33 21.61 -19.13
CA GLU A 16 23.88 22.56 -18.18
C GLU A 16 22.87 22.99 -17.11
N ARG A 17 21.62 23.27 -17.52
CA ARG A 17 20.55 23.68 -16.60
C ARG A 17 20.10 22.57 -15.65
N LEU A 18 20.28 21.32 -16.05
CA LEU A 18 20.01 20.14 -15.22
C LEU A 18 21.27 19.58 -14.55
N ARG A 19 22.40 20.31 -14.63
CA ARG A 19 23.63 19.98 -13.89
C ARG A 19 23.29 19.92 -12.40
N GLY A 20 23.77 18.87 -11.74
CA GLY A 20 23.55 18.67 -10.30
C GLY A 20 22.22 17.99 -9.94
N ILE A 21 21.29 17.75 -10.88
CA ILE A 21 20.10 16.92 -10.59
C ILE A 21 20.53 15.48 -10.25
N TYR A 22 21.43 14.92 -11.05
CA TYR A 22 22.13 13.67 -10.77
C TYR A 22 23.61 13.96 -10.61
N GLU A 23 24.18 13.60 -9.46
CA GLU A 23 25.55 13.93 -9.10
C GLU A 23 26.56 13.40 -10.14
N HIS A 24 27.37 14.30 -10.68
CA HIS A 24 28.41 14.03 -11.69
C HIS A 24 28.00 13.11 -12.86
N SER A 25 26.72 13.11 -13.24
CA SER A 25 26.15 12.17 -14.22
C SER A 25 25.42 12.88 -15.37
N PRO A 26 26.13 13.65 -16.22
CA PRO A 26 25.52 14.44 -17.30
C PRO A 26 24.89 13.57 -18.41
N TRP A 27 25.31 12.30 -18.53
CA TRP A 27 24.74 11.34 -19.48
C TRP A 27 23.22 11.15 -19.30
N ILE A 28 22.68 11.42 -18.10
CA ILE A 28 21.24 11.30 -17.82
C ILE A 28 20.46 12.41 -18.54
N PRO A 29 20.70 13.72 -18.25
CA PRO A 29 20.06 14.79 -19.02
C PRO A 29 20.46 14.77 -20.50
N GLU A 30 21.66 14.34 -20.88
CA GLU A 30 22.05 14.20 -22.30
C GLU A 30 21.14 13.22 -23.06
N ARG A 31 20.88 12.03 -22.50
CA ARG A 31 19.98 11.04 -23.11
C ARG A 31 18.51 11.48 -23.02
N ALA A 32 18.11 12.13 -21.93
CA ALA A 32 16.75 12.64 -21.79
C ALA A 32 16.45 13.79 -22.75
N ALA A 33 17.45 14.60 -23.15
CA ALA A 33 17.28 15.73 -24.06
C ALA A 33 16.65 15.34 -25.41
N ALA A 34 16.86 14.09 -25.87
CA ALA A 34 16.31 13.54 -27.10
C ALA A 34 14.79 13.24 -27.03
N GLN A 35 14.21 13.22 -25.83
CA GLN A 35 12.78 12.96 -25.60
C GLN A 35 11.95 14.27 -25.52
N ARG A 36 12.59 15.42 -25.71
CA ARG A 36 11.92 16.73 -25.70
C ARG A 36 11.08 16.94 -26.98
N PRO A 37 10.02 17.79 -26.91
CA PRO A 37 9.56 18.52 -25.73
C PRO A 37 8.78 17.64 -24.75
N PHE A 38 8.92 17.92 -23.46
CA PHE A 38 8.12 17.28 -22.42
C PHE A 38 6.82 18.05 -22.20
N ASN A 39 5.69 17.36 -22.17
CA ASN A 39 4.36 17.96 -21.93
C ASN A 39 4.18 18.47 -20.50
N SER A 40 4.83 17.80 -19.54
CA SER A 40 4.72 18.10 -18.12
C SER A 40 6.04 17.86 -17.38
N VAL A 41 6.14 18.41 -16.16
CA VAL A 41 7.30 18.14 -15.29
C VAL A 41 7.34 16.67 -14.88
N THR A 42 6.19 16.02 -14.76
CA THR A 42 6.07 14.57 -14.56
C THR A 42 6.75 13.80 -15.69
N ALA A 43 6.46 14.15 -16.94
CA ALA A 43 7.09 13.51 -18.10
C ALA A 43 8.63 13.71 -18.11
N LEU A 44 9.12 14.90 -17.76
CA LEU A 44 10.56 15.16 -17.61
C LEU A 44 11.19 14.24 -16.54
N LYS A 45 10.58 14.15 -15.35
CA LYS A 45 11.07 13.30 -14.26
C LYS A 45 11.12 11.83 -14.70
N GLN A 46 10.05 11.32 -15.30
CA GLN A 46 9.97 9.95 -15.78
C GLN A 46 10.98 9.63 -16.88
N ALA A 47 11.20 10.55 -17.82
CA ALA A 47 12.20 10.39 -18.86
C ALA A 47 13.60 10.20 -18.26
N MET A 48 13.97 11.02 -17.27
CA MET A 48 15.26 10.90 -16.58
C MET A 48 15.37 9.62 -15.74
N GLN A 49 14.30 9.24 -15.02
CA GLN A 49 14.25 7.99 -14.25
C GLN A 49 14.35 6.74 -15.15
N THR A 50 13.73 6.79 -16.33
CA THR A 50 13.79 5.73 -17.35
C THR A 50 15.21 5.59 -17.90
N VAL A 51 15.89 6.71 -18.16
CA VAL A 51 17.31 6.70 -18.56
C VAL A 51 18.19 6.01 -17.52
N VAL A 52 17.96 6.24 -16.23
CA VAL A 52 18.68 5.54 -15.13
C VAL A 52 18.33 4.05 -15.10
N SER A 53 17.06 3.70 -15.25
CA SER A 53 16.59 2.31 -15.17
C SER A 53 17.13 1.45 -16.32
N ASN A 54 17.26 2.03 -17.51
CA ASN A 54 17.74 1.35 -18.72
C ASN A 54 19.27 1.43 -18.90
N ALA A 55 19.98 2.15 -18.01
CA ALA A 55 21.44 2.23 -18.03
C ALA A 55 22.08 0.88 -17.70
N THR A 56 23.33 0.69 -18.12
CA THR A 56 24.05 -0.54 -17.78
C THR A 56 24.33 -0.60 -16.27
N LEU A 57 24.57 -1.80 -15.74
CA LEU A 57 24.90 -1.95 -14.32
C LEU A 57 26.14 -1.12 -13.92
N ASP A 58 27.12 -0.98 -14.82
CA ASP A 58 28.32 -0.18 -14.57
C ASP A 58 28.00 1.32 -14.49
N GLU A 59 27.12 1.82 -15.36
CA GLU A 59 26.63 3.21 -15.31
C GLU A 59 25.83 3.48 -14.04
N GLN A 60 24.97 2.55 -13.64
CA GLN A 60 24.19 2.62 -12.41
C GLN A 60 25.10 2.63 -11.17
N LEU A 61 26.09 1.73 -11.10
CA LEU A 61 27.08 1.72 -10.02
C LEU A 61 27.95 2.98 -10.02
N GLY A 62 28.30 3.49 -11.21
CA GLY A 62 28.98 4.78 -11.36
C GLY A 62 28.19 5.93 -10.76
N LEU A 63 26.88 6.00 -11.06
CA LEU A 63 25.95 6.97 -10.50
C LEU A 63 25.85 6.86 -8.96
N ILE A 64 25.73 5.65 -8.42
CA ILE A 64 25.69 5.42 -6.96
C ILE A 64 26.99 5.92 -6.32
N ARG A 65 28.15 5.57 -6.88
CA ARG A 65 29.46 5.96 -6.33
C ARG A 65 29.75 7.46 -6.44
N ALA A 66 29.14 8.15 -7.40
CA ALA A 66 29.25 9.60 -7.54
C ALA A 66 28.48 10.36 -6.46
N HIS A 67 27.52 9.72 -5.78
CA HIS A 67 26.73 10.36 -4.75
C HIS A 67 27.52 10.49 -3.43
N PRO A 68 27.49 11.65 -2.76
CA PRO A 68 28.26 11.84 -1.54
C PRO A 68 27.71 11.03 -0.37
N GLU A 69 28.60 10.58 0.51
CA GLU A 69 28.24 9.89 1.76
C GLU A 69 27.50 10.83 2.73
N LEU A 70 26.48 10.30 3.40
CA LEU A 70 25.79 10.99 4.49
C LEU A 70 26.73 11.14 5.70
N ALA A 71 26.86 12.38 6.19
CA ALA A 71 27.80 12.74 7.26
C ALA A 71 29.26 12.27 6.99
N GLY A 72 29.63 12.09 5.71
CA GLY A 72 30.96 11.61 5.33
C GLY A 72 32.05 12.68 5.46
N LYS A 73 33.30 12.28 5.16
CA LYS A 73 34.48 13.18 5.26
C LYS A 73 34.32 14.46 4.43
N ALA A 74 33.63 14.39 3.28
CA ALA A 74 33.33 15.56 2.45
C ALA A 74 32.36 16.55 3.13
N ALA A 75 31.38 16.05 3.91
CA ALA A 75 30.49 16.88 4.70
C ALA A 75 31.27 17.62 5.81
N VAL A 76 32.16 16.91 6.49
CA VAL A 76 33.03 17.47 7.54
C VAL A 76 34.01 18.50 6.97
N ALA A 77 34.54 18.24 5.77
CA ALA A 77 35.47 19.14 5.09
C ALA A 77 34.80 20.33 4.37
N GLY A 78 33.47 20.42 4.39
CA GLY A 78 32.73 21.47 3.65
C GLY A 78 32.84 21.37 2.13
N GLN A 79 33.06 20.15 1.61
CA GLN A 79 33.31 19.86 0.18
C GLN A 79 32.10 19.28 -0.55
N LEU A 80 30.91 19.31 0.07
CA LEU A 80 29.66 18.88 -0.59
C LEU A 80 29.24 19.88 -1.66
N THR A 81 28.48 19.40 -2.66
CA THR A 81 27.74 20.28 -3.58
C THR A 81 26.74 21.14 -2.79
N ALA A 82 26.33 22.27 -3.37
CA ALA A 82 25.39 23.17 -2.72
C ALA A 82 24.04 22.46 -2.45
N GLU A 83 23.63 21.62 -3.39
CA GLU A 83 22.43 20.78 -3.34
C GLU A 83 22.52 19.78 -2.18
N SER A 84 23.60 19.00 -2.10
CA SER A 84 23.79 18.02 -1.02
C SER A 84 23.94 18.65 0.37
N THR A 85 24.54 19.85 0.45
CA THR A 85 24.63 20.59 1.72
C THR A 85 23.24 20.96 2.24
N SER A 86 22.36 21.49 1.38
CA SER A 86 20.99 21.88 1.74
C SER A 86 20.15 20.67 2.18
N GLU A 87 20.31 19.53 1.50
CA GLU A 87 19.60 18.29 1.82
C GLU A 87 19.99 17.75 3.20
N GLN A 88 21.28 17.61 3.48
CA GLN A 88 21.75 17.08 4.76
C GLN A 88 21.46 18.03 5.94
N ALA A 89 21.46 19.35 5.70
CA ALA A 89 21.15 20.33 6.73
C ALA A 89 19.72 20.16 7.30
N ARG A 90 18.72 19.93 6.45
CA ARG A 90 17.32 19.78 6.87
C ARG A 90 17.05 18.57 7.77
N SER A 91 17.89 17.54 7.71
CA SER A 91 17.76 16.35 8.57
C SER A 91 18.56 16.47 9.87
N GLY A 92 19.11 17.66 10.16
CA GLY A 92 19.89 17.91 11.36
C GLY A 92 21.19 17.11 11.45
N LEU A 93 21.68 16.54 10.33
CA LEU A 93 22.92 15.75 10.30
C LEU A 93 24.16 16.59 10.58
N HIS A 94 24.09 17.90 10.33
CA HIS A 94 25.12 18.87 10.72
C HIS A 94 25.16 19.14 12.25
N LEU A 95 24.20 18.60 13.01
CA LEU A 95 24.06 18.77 14.46
C LEU A 95 24.11 17.42 15.20
N CYS A 96 24.74 16.39 14.63
CA CYS A 96 24.91 15.10 15.29
C CYS A 96 25.69 15.22 16.60
N SER A 97 25.28 14.48 17.63
CA SER A 97 26.11 14.24 18.80
C SER A 97 27.38 13.46 18.41
N ALA A 98 28.41 13.46 19.27
CA ALA A 98 29.63 12.69 19.03
C ALA A 98 29.35 11.18 18.87
N GLU A 99 28.37 10.66 19.60
CA GLU A 99 27.95 9.25 19.54
C GLU A 99 27.17 8.95 18.26
N GLU A 100 26.21 9.81 17.87
CA GLU A 100 25.48 9.68 16.60
C GLU A 100 26.44 9.73 15.41
N PHE A 101 27.42 10.62 15.47
CA PHE A 101 28.46 10.77 14.44
C PHE A 101 29.36 9.53 14.36
N ALA A 102 29.83 9.00 15.50
CA ALA A 102 30.62 7.77 15.54
C ALA A 102 29.82 6.57 14.99
N THR A 103 28.53 6.49 15.32
CA THR A 103 27.63 5.45 14.82
C THR A 103 27.47 5.53 13.29
N LEU A 104 27.20 6.71 12.74
CA LEU A 104 27.09 6.92 11.30
C LEU A 104 28.41 6.60 10.57
N HIS A 105 29.55 6.94 11.16
CA HIS A 105 30.87 6.58 10.61
C HIS A 105 31.11 5.08 10.56
N GLN A 106 30.77 4.36 11.63
CA GLN A 106 30.87 2.90 11.65
C GLN A 106 29.94 2.27 10.61
N LEU A 107 28.69 2.73 10.53
CA LEU A 107 27.72 2.24 9.55
C LEU A 107 28.18 2.49 8.11
N ASN A 108 28.75 3.66 7.81
CA ASN A 108 29.36 3.94 6.51
C ASN A 108 30.51 2.97 6.19
N ALA A 109 31.38 2.68 7.16
CA ALA A 109 32.48 1.72 6.96
C ALA A 109 31.96 0.31 6.68
N ASP A 110 31.03 -0.19 7.49
CA ASP A 110 30.44 -1.53 7.35
C ASP A 110 29.68 -1.68 6.03
N TYR A 111 28.95 -0.65 5.64
CA TYR A 111 28.18 -0.63 4.40
C TYR A 111 29.06 -0.63 3.16
N ASN A 112 30.10 0.20 3.14
CA ASN A 112 31.08 0.20 2.05
C ASN A 112 31.81 -1.15 1.96
N ALA A 113 32.20 -1.75 3.09
CA ALA A 113 32.83 -3.06 3.12
C ALA A 113 31.92 -4.16 2.55
N ARG A 114 30.61 -4.10 2.83
CA ARG A 114 29.64 -5.09 2.38
C ARG A 114 29.25 -4.93 0.90
N PHE A 115 28.99 -3.70 0.45
CA PHE A 115 28.35 -3.46 -0.85
C PHE A 115 29.29 -2.86 -1.91
N GLY A 116 30.36 -2.17 -1.49
CA GLY A 116 31.36 -1.55 -2.38
C GLY A 116 30.90 -0.22 -3.02
N PHE A 117 29.96 0.46 -2.38
CA PHE A 117 29.42 1.77 -2.77
C PHE A 117 28.80 2.47 -1.54
N PRO A 118 28.61 3.81 -1.58
CA PRO A 118 28.11 4.57 -0.42
C PRO A 118 26.62 4.32 -0.14
N PHE A 119 26.22 4.53 1.12
CA PHE A 119 24.82 4.52 1.52
C PHE A 119 24.12 5.79 1.05
N ILE A 120 22.97 5.63 0.40
CA ILE A 120 22.18 6.74 -0.15
C ILE A 120 20.76 6.69 0.41
N LEU A 121 20.28 7.83 0.90
CA LEU A 121 18.94 8.02 1.41
C LEU A 121 18.46 9.44 1.07
N ALA A 122 17.23 9.57 0.58
CA ALA A 122 16.58 10.86 0.35
C ALA A 122 16.19 11.47 1.70
N VAL A 123 17.14 12.19 2.32
CA VAL A 123 17.02 12.63 3.72
C VAL A 123 15.91 13.68 3.95
N LYS A 124 15.45 14.41 2.91
CA LYS A 124 14.22 15.24 3.03
C LYS A 124 12.95 14.43 3.35
N GLY A 125 13.00 13.10 3.20
CA GLY A 125 11.95 12.18 3.60
C GLY A 125 10.69 12.23 2.72
N PRO A 126 9.68 11.41 3.07
CA PRO A 126 8.44 11.30 2.29
C PRO A 126 7.59 12.58 2.33
N THR A 127 7.62 13.32 3.44
CA THR A 127 6.86 14.57 3.65
C THR A 127 7.56 15.83 3.18
N GLY A 128 8.85 15.75 2.83
CA GLY A 128 9.70 16.90 2.49
C GLY A 128 10.23 17.69 3.71
N GLN A 129 9.86 17.31 4.94
CA GLN A 129 10.27 18.00 6.18
C GLN A 129 11.63 17.56 6.73
N GLY A 130 12.23 16.50 6.18
CA GLY A 130 13.45 15.90 6.71
C GLY A 130 13.18 14.67 7.59
N LEU A 131 14.02 13.66 7.45
CA LEU A 131 14.05 12.51 8.36
C LEU A 131 14.78 12.89 9.65
N THR A 132 14.32 12.36 10.78
CA THR A 132 15.07 12.49 12.03
C THR A 132 16.36 11.69 11.95
N ARG A 133 17.41 12.12 12.66
CA ARG A 133 18.69 11.39 12.73
C ARG A 133 18.50 9.93 13.14
N GLN A 134 17.64 9.68 14.13
CA GLN A 134 17.30 8.32 14.56
C GLN A 134 16.66 7.49 13.44
N SER A 135 15.77 8.09 12.63
CA SER A 135 15.17 7.42 11.48
C SER A 135 16.20 7.11 10.39
N VAL A 136 17.17 8.01 10.17
CA VAL A 136 18.30 7.78 9.25
C VAL A 136 19.15 6.59 9.74
N ILE A 137 19.57 6.60 11.01
CA ILE A 137 20.38 5.52 11.61
C ILE A 137 19.63 4.18 11.58
N ALA A 138 18.34 4.17 11.92
CA ALA A 138 17.50 2.96 11.89
C ALA A 138 17.37 2.40 10.46
N THR A 139 17.14 3.27 9.48
CA THR A 139 17.07 2.89 8.07
C THR A 139 18.39 2.33 7.57
N PHE A 140 19.50 2.96 7.94
CA PHE A 140 20.85 2.53 7.60
C PHE A 140 21.14 1.14 8.18
N THR A 141 20.90 0.96 9.48
CA THR A 141 21.07 -0.33 10.18
C THR A 141 20.21 -1.43 9.57
N ARG A 142 18.97 -1.12 9.18
CA ARG A 142 18.07 -2.07 8.51
C ARG A 142 18.63 -2.49 7.15
N ARG A 143 18.97 -1.52 6.30
CA ARG A 143 19.43 -1.76 4.92
C ARG A 143 20.79 -2.45 4.85
N LEU A 144 21.62 -2.35 5.90
CA LEU A 144 22.85 -3.13 6.00
C LEU A 144 22.59 -4.65 5.93
N LYS A 145 21.37 -5.11 6.20
CA LYS A 145 20.99 -6.54 6.13
C LYS A 145 20.58 -7.00 4.73
N ASN A 146 20.39 -6.08 3.77
CA ASN A 146 19.92 -6.39 2.42
C ASN A 146 20.92 -7.23 1.62
N GLN A 147 20.41 -7.90 0.57
CA GLN A 147 21.28 -8.46 -0.46
C GLN A 147 21.81 -7.33 -1.36
N ARG A 148 22.98 -7.54 -1.97
CA ARG A 148 23.63 -6.51 -2.78
C ARG A 148 22.78 -6.06 -3.97
N ALA A 149 22.05 -6.97 -4.61
CA ALA A 149 21.17 -6.64 -5.73
C ALA A 149 19.99 -5.75 -5.30
N ASP A 150 19.33 -6.11 -4.19
CA ASP A 150 18.23 -5.33 -3.61
C ASP A 150 18.70 -3.94 -3.20
N GLU A 151 19.93 -3.85 -2.68
CA GLU A 151 20.51 -2.60 -2.21
C GLU A 151 20.93 -1.67 -3.35
N ILE A 152 21.41 -2.21 -4.48
CA ILE A 152 21.62 -1.42 -5.70
C ILE A 152 20.29 -0.81 -6.15
N ALA A 153 19.24 -1.63 -6.23
CA ALA A 153 17.92 -1.16 -6.63
C ALA A 153 17.37 -0.09 -5.66
N GLU A 154 17.58 -0.26 -4.36
CA GLU A 154 17.18 0.74 -3.36
C GLU A 154 17.97 2.04 -3.46
N CYS A 155 19.30 1.97 -3.64
CA CYS A 155 20.11 3.17 -3.86
C CYS A 155 19.63 3.94 -5.10
N LEU A 156 19.36 3.26 -6.22
CA LEU A 156 18.82 3.91 -7.41
C LEU A 156 17.47 4.56 -7.16
N ARG A 157 16.56 3.92 -6.40
CA ARG A 157 15.29 4.54 -5.98
C ARG A 157 15.50 5.81 -5.17
N GLN A 158 16.43 5.78 -4.20
CA GLN A 158 16.76 6.96 -3.39
C GLN A 158 17.36 8.08 -4.23
N ILE A 159 18.25 7.78 -5.19
CA ILE A 159 18.80 8.77 -6.13
C ILE A 159 17.70 9.38 -6.99
N LYS A 160 16.78 8.58 -7.54
CA LYS A 160 15.63 9.07 -8.32
C LYS A 160 14.73 9.99 -7.49
N ARG A 161 14.52 9.66 -6.21
CA ARG A 161 13.77 10.52 -5.28
C ARG A 161 14.48 11.84 -5.01
N ILE A 162 15.81 11.81 -4.81
CA ILE A 162 16.63 13.02 -4.67
C ILE A 162 16.54 13.89 -5.93
N ALA A 163 16.69 13.29 -7.11
CA ALA A 163 16.56 13.99 -8.39
C ALA A 163 15.17 14.63 -8.58
N GLU A 164 14.10 13.93 -8.21
CA GLU A 164 12.74 14.46 -8.23
C GLU A 164 12.59 15.71 -7.36
N ILE A 165 13.11 15.67 -6.14
CA ILE A 165 13.12 16.81 -5.21
C ILE A 165 13.91 17.98 -5.81
N ARG A 166 15.09 17.71 -6.38
CA ARG A 166 15.92 18.75 -7.01
C ARG A 166 15.24 19.38 -8.23
N ILE A 167 14.54 18.58 -9.04
CA ILE A 167 13.74 19.09 -10.17
C ILE A 167 12.60 19.97 -9.67
N ASN A 168 11.91 19.56 -8.60
CA ASN A 168 10.85 20.36 -7.99
C ASN A 168 11.39 21.71 -7.51
N ASP A 169 12.52 21.72 -6.80
CA ASP A 169 13.17 22.96 -6.33
C ASP A 169 13.59 23.85 -7.52
N LEU A 170 14.22 23.26 -8.54
CA LEU A 170 14.74 23.95 -9.72
C LEU A 170 13.64 24.62 -10.57
N LEU A 171 12.49 23.96 -10.70
CA LEU A 171 11.34 24.42 -11.48
C LEU A 171 10.26 25.09 -10.61
N ALA A 172 10.52 25.26 -9.31
CA ALA A 172 9.59 25.80 -8.32
C ALA A 172 8.21 25.10 -8.33
N VAL A 173 8.20 23.78 -8.51
CA VAL A 173 6.98 22.96 -8.53
C VAL A 173 6.27 23.08 -7.18
N GLN A 174 4.98 23.42 -7.23
CA GLN A 174 4.10 23.41 -6.06
C GLN A 174 3.20 22.18 -6.16
N LEU A 175 3.28 21.31 -5.15
CA LEU A 175 2.37 20.19 -4.99
C LEU A 175 1.06 20.72 -4.37
N GLU A 176 -0.06 20.56 -5.05
CA GLU A 176 -1.37 21.12 -4.64
C GLU A 176 -1.98 20.33 -3.47
N PHE A 177 -1.83 19.00 -3.48
CA PHE A 177 -2.53 18.09 -2.57
C PHE A 177 -1.57 17.34 -1.66
N GLY A 178 -0.48 16.81 -2.23
CA GLY A 178 0.40 15.84 -1.58
C GLY A 178 0.85 16.21 -0.16
N PRO A 179 1.44 17.38 0.08
CA PRO A 179 1.88 17.81 1.40
C PRO A 179 0.77 17.85 2.45
N THR A 180 -0.45 18.27 2.07
CA THR A 180 -1.59 18.28 3.00
C THR A 180 -1.99 16.85 3.34
N ILE A 181 -2.15 15.98 2.34
CA ILE A 181 -2.55 14.58 2.55
C ILE A 181 -1.57 13.89 3.49
N MET A 182 -0.27 14.04 3.25
CA MET A 182 0.79 13.48 4.09
C MET A 182 0.71 14.02 5.52
N GLN A 183 0.49 15.33 5.69
CA GLN A 183 0.35 15.93 7.02
C GLN A 183 -0.88 15.41 7.76
N TRP A 184 -2.01 15.21 7.07
CA TRP A 184 -3.20 14.61 7.66
C TRP A 184 -2.97 13.16 8.09
N CYS A 185 -2.27 12.35 7.29
CA CYS A 185 -1.85 11.00 7.68
C CYS A 185 -0.99 11.02 8.95
N GLU A 186 -0.07 11.98 9.08
CA GLU A 186 0.74 12.14 10.30
C GLU A 186 -0.13 12.55 11.51
N THR A 187 -1.11 13.43 11.31
CA THR A 187 -2.00 13.88 12.40
C THR A 187 -2.84 12.74 12.97
N ILE A 188 -3.54 11.96 12.13
CA ILE A 188 -4.34 10.82 12.61
C ILE A 188 -3.48 9.58 12.91
N GLY A 189 -2.29 9.48 12.32
CA GLY A 189 -1.29 8.45 12.62
C GLY A 189 -0.67 8.58 14.01
N ALA A 190 -0.80 9.74 14.65
CA ALA A 190 -0.36 9.98 16.03
C ALA A 190 -1.37 9.51 17.08
N TRP A 191 -2.56 9.03 16.69
CA TRP A 191 -3.58 8.55 17.61
C TRP A 191 -3.68 7.02 17.52
N SER A 192 -3.39 6.38 18.65
CA SER A 192 -3.26 4.95 18.73
C SER A 192 -3.79 4.42 20.06
N ASP A 193 -4.26 3.17 20.02
CA ASP A 193 -4.58 2.34 21.17
C ASP A 193 -3.33 1.71 21.81
N ASP A 194 -2.17 1.85 21.15
CA ASP A 194 -0.85 1.39 21.61
C ASP A 194 0.11 2.59 21.70
N GLU A 195 0.89 2.68 22.78
CA GLU A 195 1.80 3.81 23.03
C GLU A 195 3.00 3.84 22.08
N ASP A 196 3.46 2.68 21.63
CA ASP A 196 4.71 2.52 20.86
C ASP A 196 4.48 2.17 19.38
N ALA A 197 3.24 1.87 19.00
CA ALA A 197 2.85 1.42 17.68
C ALA A 197 1.55 2.07 17.22
N LEU A 198 1.27 2.09 15.91
CA LEU A 198 -0.02 2.53 15.40
C LEU A 198 -1.02 1.37 15.41
N THR A 199 -2.04 1.48 16.25
CA THR A 199 -3.20 0.58 16.30
C THR A 199 -4.45 1.44 16.47
N CYS A 200 -5.41 1.33 15.56
CA CYS A 200 -6.67 2.06 15.64
C CYS A 200 -7.82 1.06 15.46
N ALA A 201 -8.25 0.44 16.55
CA ALA A 201 -9.27 -0.59 16.53
C ALA A 201 -10.70 -0.02 16.61
N TYR A 202 -11.67 -0.70 16.02
CA TYR A 202 -13.06 -0.26 15.96
C TYR A 202 -13.63 0.21 17.31
N MET A 203 -14.24 1.40 17.34
CA MET A 203 -14.92 2.02 18.49
C MET A 203 -14.05 2.26 19.74
N THR A 204 -12.72 2.18 19.63
CA THR A 204 -11.81 2.61 20.70
C THR A 204 -11.72 4.15 20.77
N PRO A 205 -11.11 4.73 21.82
CA PRO A 205 -10.89 6.18 21.87
C PRO A 205 -10.09 6.72 20.68
N ALA A 206 -9.07 6.01 20.19
CA ALA A 206 -8.29 6.42 19.03
C ALA A 206 -9.18 6.47 17.77
N HIS A 207 -9.98 5.42 17.56
CA HIS A 207 -10.92 5.32 16.44
C HIS A 207 -11.96 6.43 16.42
N ARG A 208 -12.60 6.70 17.57
CA ARG A 208 -13.58 7.79 17.72
C ARG A 208 -12.96 9.17 17.47
N LYS A 209 -11.71 9.37 17.92
CA LYS A 209 -10.97 10.61 17.69
C LYS A 209 -10.62 10.81 16.21
N THR A 210 -10.19 9.75 15.53
CA THR A 210 -9.96 9.73 14.09
C THR A 210 -11.25 10.07 13.33
N ALA A 211 -12.38 9.43 13.68
CA ALA A 211 -13.67 9.70 13.06
C ALA A 211 -14.12 11.16 13.21
N ALA A 212 -13.95 11.74 14.40
CA ALA A 212 -14.26 13.15 14.66
C ALA A 212 -13.40 14.10 13.82
N GLN A 213 -12.10 13.81 13.66
CA GLN A 213 -11.23 14.65 12.84
C GLN A 213 -11.56 14.58 11.35
N LEU A 214 -11.87 13.38 10.84
CA LEU A 214 -12.32 13.20 9.47
C LEU A 214 -13.60 13.98 9.21
N LEU A 215 -14.55 13.95 10.15
CA LEU A 215 -15.79 14.73 10.10
C LEU A 215 -15.50 16.23 9.99
N ASP A 216 -14.59 16.75 10.80
CA ASP A 216 -14.21 18.16 10.77
C ASP A 216 -13.56 18.55 9.43
N TRP A 217 -12.63 17.73 8.90
CA TRP A 217 -12.03 18.00 7.60
C TRP A 217 -13.02 17.91 6.44
N MET A 218 -13.99 17.00 6.49
CA MET A 218 -15.08 16.96 5.49
C MET A 218 -15.94 18.23 5.54
N ARG A 219 -16.26 18.74 6.73
CA ARG A 219 -17.01 20.00 6.89
C ARG A 219 -16.22 21.21 6.39
N GLU A 220 -14.93 21.28 6.71
CA GLU A 220 -14.01 22.30 6.20
C GLU A 220 -13.88 22.25 4.67
N ALA A 221 -14.00 21.06 4.08
CA ALA A 221 -14.03 20.86 2.63
C ALA A 221 -15.39 21.24 1.98
N GLY A 222 -16.33 21.81 2.74
CA GLY A 222 -17.62 22.26 2.23
C GLY A 222 -18.62 21.14 1.96
N MET A 223 -18.49 20.01 2.66
CA MET A 223 -19.37 18.84 2.51
C MET A 223 -20.46 18.79 3.59
N ASP A 224 -21.61 18.22 3.23
CA ASP A 224 -22.64 17.83 4.20
C ASP A 224 -22.17 16.55 4.92
N ALA A 225 -21.59 16.68 6.13
CA ALA A 225 -20.92 15.57 6.80
C ALA A 225 -21.51 15.17 8.16
N HIS A 226 -21.57 13.86 8.40
CA HIS A 226 -22.04 13.22 9.64
C HIS A 226 -21.32 11.88 9.90
N ILE A 227 -21.48 11.34 11.11
CA ILE A 227 -21.06 9.98 11.46
C ILE A 227 -22.32 9.12 11.61
N ASP A 228 -22.38 7.97 10.94
CA ASP A 228 -23.56 7.09 10.94
C ASP A 228 -23.63 6.15 12.16
N ALA A 229 -24.58 5.22 12.15
CA ALA A 229 -24.84 4.33 13.28
C ALA A 229 -23.84 3.17 13.46
N VAL A 230 -22.97 2.91 12.47
CA VAL A 230 -21.83 1.99 12.61
C VAL A 230 -20.50 2.74 12.70
N GLY A 231 -20.54 4.08 12.76
CA GLY A 231 -19.35 4.91 12.87
C GLY A 231 -18.73 5.31 11.54
N ASN A 232 -19.34 5.01 10.38
CA ASN A 232 -18.78 5.51 9.13
C ASN A 232 -18.82 7.04 9.13
N VAL A 233 -17.76 7.67 8.67
CA VAL A 233 -17.72 9.11 8.48
C VAL A 233 -18.13 9.41 7.05
N VAL A 234 -19.28 10.05 6.87
CA VAL A 234 -19.89 10.28 5.56
C VAL A 234 -19.92 11.77 5.28
N GLY A 235 -19.30 12.20 4.18
CA GLY A 235 -19.36 13.55 3.66
C GLY A 235 -19.93 13.57 2.25
N VAL A 236 -20.90 14.44 1.97
CA VAL A 236 -21.46 14.59 0.61
C VAL A 236 -21.12 15.98 0.07
N TYR A 237 -20.33 16.01 -1.01
CA TYR A 237 -20.10 17.22 -1.80
C TYR A 237 -21.19 17.34 -2.87
N ARG A 238 -22.16 18.22 -2.63
CA ARG A 238 -23.39 18.34 -3.43
C ARG A 238 -23.17 18.94 -4.81
N SER A 239 -23.80 18.31 -5.80
CA SER A 239 -24.02 18.89 -7.13
C SER A 239 -25.15 19.92 -7.10
N ASP A 240 -25.13 20.85 -8.06
CA ASP A 240 -26.24 21.79 -8.30
C ASP A 240 -27.31 21.19 -9.22
N ALA A 241 -27.04 20.04 -9.86
CA ALA A 241 -28.01 19.39 -10.73
C ALA A 241 -29.18 18.78 -9.93
N ALA A 242 -30.41 19.06 -10.38
CA ALA A 242 -31.60 18.45 -9.81
C ALA A 242 -31.57 16.92 -10.03
N ASN A 243 -31.80 16.15 -8.97
CA ASN A 243 -31.75 14.68 -8.98
C ASN A 243 -30.38 14.11 -9.42
N ALA A 244 -29.28 14.81 -9.12
CA ALA A 244 -27.94 14.30 -9.33
C ALA A 244 -27.76 12.91 -8.67
N LYS A 245 -27.30 11.93 -9.44
CA LYS A 245 -26.85 10.64 -8.90
C LYS A 245 -25.57 10.81 -8.07
N THR A 246 -25.19 9.78 -7.34
CA THR A 246 -24.02 9.79 -6.45
C THR A 246 -22.91 8.89 -6.96
N LEU A 247 -21.71 9.43 -7.08
CA LEU A 247 -20.49 8.65 -7.16
C LEU A 247 -19.90 8.55 -5.75
N ILE A 248 -19.71 7.33 -5.26
CA ILE A 248 -19.12 7.09 -3.94
C ILE A 248 -17.61 6.89 -4.11
N THR A 249 -16.83 7.48 -3.22
CA THR A 249 -15.42 7.16 -3.01
C THR A 249 -15.13 7.04 -1.52
N GLY A 250 -14.05 6.38 -1.15
CA GLY A 250 -13.76 6.10 0.24
C GLY A 250 -12.85 4.91 0.41
N SER A 251 -12.55 4.64 1.66
CA SER A 251 -11.82 3.47 2.15
C SER A 251 -11.96 3.46 3.68
N HIS A 252 -11.13 2.71 4.41
CA HIS A 252 -11.24 2.54 5.86
C HIS A 252 -10.27 3.41 6.66
N TYR A 253 -10.54 3.62 7.96
CA TYR A 253 -9.65 4.41 8.85
C TYR A 253 -9.17 3.67 10.10
N ASP A 254 -9.71 2.49 10.37
CA ASP A 254 -9.14 1.54 11.31
C ASP A 254 -7.82 0.97 10.77
N THR A 255 -7.04 0.34 11.63
CA THR A 255 -5.77 -0.27 11.23
C THR A 255 -5.60 -1.62 11.89
N VAL A 256 -4.80 -2.49 11.27
CA VAL A 256 -4.16 -3.61 11.98
C VAL A 256 -3.35 -3.13 13.19
N ARG A 257 -2.99 -4.08 14.05
CA ARG A 257 -2.04 -3.85 15.15
C ARG A 257 -0.67 -3.53 14.59
N ASN A 258 -0.07 -2.45 15.06
CA ASN A 258 1.23 -1.97 14.56
C ASN A 258 1.24 -1.79 13.04
N GLY A 259 0.20 -1.15 12.52
CA GLY A 259 -0.01 -0.89 11.10
C GLY A 259 0.75 0.33 10.57
N GLY A 260 0.58 0.57 9.27
CA GLY A 260 1.07 1.76 8.58
C GLY A 260 0.12 2.95 8.70
N LYS A 261 0.54 4.11 8.20
CA LYS A 261 -0.23 5.36 8.27
C LYS A 261 -1.13 5.61 7.06
N TYR A 262 -0.98 4.82 5.99
CA TYR A 262 -1.57 5.10 4.67
C TYR A 262 -2.63 4.08 4.27
N ASP A 263 -2.47 2.83 4.70
CA ASP A 263 -3.45 1.76 4.55
C ASP A 263 -4.86 2.22 4.97
N GLY A 264 -5.82 2.09 4.05
CA GLY A 264 -7.17 2.68 4.12
C GLY A 264 -7.21 4.22 4.09
N ARG A 265 -6.53 4.86 5.03
CA ARG A 265 -6.60 6.31 5.31
C ARG A 265 -6.31 7.18 4.11
N LEU A 266 -5.40 6.75 3.22
CA LEU A 266 -5.12 7.46 1.98
C LEU A 266 -6.37 7.63 1.11
N GLY A 267 -7.18 6.57 0.99
CA GLY A 267 -8.40 6.55 0.18
C GLY A 267 -9.50 7.47 0.68
N ILE A 268 -9.40 7.95 1.93
CA ILE A 268 -10.31 8.92 2.53
C ILE A 268 -9.75 10.34 2.41
N LEU A 269 -8.48 10.52 2.80
CA LEU A 269 -7.87 11.85 2.90
C LEU A 269 -7.63 12.50 1.53
N LEU A 270 -7.31 11.69 0.53
CA LEU A 270 -7.08 12.14 -0.83
C LEU A 270 -8.34 12.80 -1.45
N PRO A 271 -9.52 12.15 -1.48
CA PRO A 271 -10.72 12.80 -1.99
C PRO A 271 -11.21 13.97 -1.12
N ILE A 272 -10.96 13.99 0.19
CA ILE A 272 -11.25 15.17 1.03
C ILE A 272 -10.40 16.37 0.59
N ALA A 273 -9.11 16.17 0.30
CA ALA A 273 -8.23 17.23 -0.18
C ALA A 273 -8.71 17.79 -1.54
N ILE A 274 -9.21 16.91 -2.42
CA ILE A 274 -9.82 17.30 -3.70
C ILE A 274 -11.10 18.11 -3.47
N ALA A 275 -12.02 17.63 -2.63
CA ALA A 275 -13.27 18.33 -2.31
C ALA A 275 -12.99 19.73 -1.74
N ARG A 276 -11.99 19.86 -0.86
CA ARG A 276 -11.55 21.15 -0.32
C ARG A 276 -11.06 22.11 -1.42
N SER A 277 -10.28 21.61 -2.39
CA SER A 277 -9.80 22.42 -3.51
C SER A 277 -10.93 22.81 -4.48
N LEU A 278 -11.87 21.90 -4.77
CA LEU A 278 -13.09 22.21 -5.53
C LEU A 278 -13.91 23.29 -4.83
N HIS A 279 -14.16 23.14 -3.53
CA HIS A 279 -14.88 24.11 -2.72
C HIS A 279 -14.22 25.49 -2.72
N ALA A 280 -12.90 25.57 -2.50
CA ALA A 280 -12.16 26.83 -2.53
C ALA A 280 -12.23 27.54 -3.90
N ARG A 281 -12.40 26.79 -4.99
CA ARG A 281 -12.58 27.31 -6.36
C ARG A 281 -14.04 27.57 -6.74
N GLY A 282 -14.99 27.22 -5.88
CA GLY A 282 -16.42 27.26 -6.20
C GLY A 282 -16.82 26.30 -7.33
N GLU A 283 -16.03 25.25 -7.57
CA GLU A 283 -16.22 24.30 -8.67
C GLU A 283 -17.12 23.14 -8.25
N LYS A 284 -18.17 22.87 -9.03
CA LYS A 284 -19.14 21.80 -8.76
C LYS A 284 -18.99 20.65 -9.76
N LEU A 285 -19.28 19.43 -9.30
CA LEU A 285 -19.36 18.24 -10.13
C LEU A 285 -20.81 18.02 -10.64
N PRO A 286 -21.01 17.36 -11.79
CA PRO A 286 -22.35 17.08 -12.33
C PRO A 286 -23.11 15.96 -11.57
N PHE A 287 -22.50 15.42 -10.51
CA PHE A 287 -23.03 14.39 -9.63
C PHE A 287 -22.65 14.70 -8.18
N ASN A 288 -23.35 14.10 -7.22
CA ASN A 288 -22.93 14.15 -5.82
C ASN A 288 -21.66 13.31 -5.65
N LEU A 289 -20.63 13.86 -5.04
CA LEU A 289 -19.46 13.10 -4.62
C LEU A 289 -19.63 12.76 -3.13
N GLU A 290 -19.88 11.50 -2.83
CA GLU A 290 -19.97 11.00 -1.45
C GLU A 290 -18.64 10.38 -1.07
N ILE A 291 -18.02 10.86 0.01
CA ILE A 291 -16.80 10.31 0.59
C ILE A 291 -17.18 9.57 1.87
N ILE A 292 -16.83 8.29 1.95
CA ILE A 292 -17.08 7.46 3.12
C ILE A 292 -15.75 7.00 3.71
N GLY A 293 -15.48 7.38 4.95
CA GLY A 293 -14.51 6.70 5.80
C GLY A 293 -15.19 5.52 6.47
N PHE A 294 -14.99 4.32 5.93
CA PHE A 294 -15.54 3.09 6.49
C PHE A 294 -14.92 2.81 7.85
N ALA A 295 -15.79 2.47 8.80
CA ALA A 295 -15.41 2.38 10.19
C ALA A 295 -14.56 1.15 10.53
N GLU A 296 -14.66 0.09 9.73
CA GLU A 296 -13.99 -1.16 10.02
C GLU A 296 -13.88 -2.01 8.76
N GLU A 297 -12.64 -2.30 8.38
CA GLU A 297 -12.28 -3.22 7.30
C GLU A 297 -11.44 -4.39 7.84
N GLU A 298 -10.51 -4.13 8.77
CA GLU A 298 -9.40 -5.05 9.07
C GLU A 298 -9.76 -6.21 10.02
N GLY A 299 -10.91 -6.18 10.68
CA GLY A 299 -11.38 -7.24 11.57
C GLY A 299 -10.72 -7.29 12.94
N VAL A 300 -9.95 -6.29 13.35
CA VAL A 300 -8.98 -6.43 14.48
C VAL A 300 -9.64 -6.67 15.83
N ARG A 301 -10.74 -5.96 16.11
CA ARG A 301 -11.36 -6.00 17.45
C ARG A 301 -12.34 -7.15 17.61
N PHE A 302 -13.21 -7.31 16.61
CA PHE A 302 -14.32 -8.25 16.66
C PHE A 302 -14.16 -9.44 15.71
N LYS A 303 -13.05 -9.59 14.95
CA LYS A 303 -12.86 -10.68 13.98
C LYS A 303 -13.96 -10.74 12.90
N SER A 304 -14.51 -9.59 12.57
CA SER A 304 -15.47 -9.40 11.48
C SER A 304 -14.99 -8.22 10.67
N THR A 305 -14.84 -8.40 9.37
CA THR A 305 -14.35 -7.39 8.43
C THR A 305 -15.51 -6.66 7.75
N PHE A 306 -15.24 -5.52 7.10
CA PHE A 306 -16.19 -4.79 6.25
C PHE A 306 -17.48 -4.34 6.95
N LEU A 307 -17.46 -4.08 8.26
CA LEU A 307 -18.67 -3.69 9.00
C LEU A 307 -19.27 -2.39 8.45
N GLY A 308 -18.41 -1.44 8.09
CA GLY A 308 -18.82 -0.15 7.56
C GLY A 308 -19.51 -0.28 6.19
N SER A 309 -18.85 -0.94 5.25
CA SER A 309 -19.31 -1.09 3.87
C SER A 309 -20.48 -2.07 3.73
N THR A 310 -20.58 -3.11 4.56
CA THR A 310 -21.77 -3.97 4.60
C THR A 310 -23.01 -3.24 5.10
N ALA A 311 -22.89 -2.27 6.01
CA ALA A 311 -24.01 -1.40 6.39
C ALA A 311 -24.47 -0.49 5.23
N VAL A 312 -23.53 0.06 4.48
CA VAL A 312 -23.81 0.89 3.28
C VAL A 312 -24.48 0.07 2.18
N THR A 313 -24.11 -1.20 2.02
CA THR A 313 -24.75 -2.10 1.03
C THR A 313 -26.05 -2.73 1.50
N GLY A 314 -26.43 -2.56 2.77
CA GLY A 314 -27.62 -3.18 3.36
C GLY A 314 -27.45 -4.67 3.72
N HIS A 315 -26.22 -5.19 3.74
CA HIS A 315 -25.87 -6.57 4.05
C HIS A 315 -25.24 -6.77 5.45
N PHE A 316 -25.29 -5.76 6.32
CA PHE A 316 -24.77 -5.88 7.69
C PHE A 316 -25.48 -7.01 8.45
N ASP A 317 -24.71 -7.98 8.95
CA ASP A 317 -25.26 -9.04 9.79
C ASP A 317 -25.47 -8.56 11.24
N LEU A 318 -26.73 -8.37 11.62
CA LEU A 318 -27.12 -7.95 12.96
C LEU A 318 -26.73 -8.95 14.06
N SER A 319 -26.44 -10.21 13.72
CA SER A 319 -25.96 -11.21 14.68
C SER A 319 -24.59 -10.83 15.27
N LEU A 320 -23.76 -10.11 14.50
CA LEU A 320 -22.43 -9.63 14.90
C LEU A 320 -22.50 -8.67 16.10
N LEU A 321 -23.65 -8.04 16.35
CA LEU A 321 -23.85 -7.20 17.55
C LEU A 321 -23.66 -7.96 18.86
N HIS A 322 -23.79 -9.29 18.84
CA HIS A 322 -23.55 -10.17 20.00
C HIS A 322 -22.10 -10.64 20.13
N GLN A 323 -21.27 -10.42 19.10
CA GLN A 323 -19.87 -10.81 19.13
C GLN A 323 -19.11 -9.95 20.16
N THR A 324 -18.25 -10.61 20.93
CA THR A 324 -17.45 -9.96 21.97
C THR A 324 -16.00 -9.84 21.56
N ASP A 325 -15.35 -8.76 21.98
CA ASP A 325 -13.90 -8.62 21.87
C ASP A 325 -13.17 -9.47 22.93
N ALA A 326 -11.84 -9.34 22.98
CA ALA A 326 -10.99 -10.10 23.90
C ALA A 326 -11.25 -9.78 25.38
N ASP A 327 -11.82 -8.62 25.68
CA ASP A 327 -12.14 -8.16 27.04
C ASP A 327 -13.61 -8.49 27.43
N GLY A 328 -14.35 -9.16 26.53
CA GLY A 328 -15.73 -9.54 26.74
C GLY A 328 -16.75 -8.43 26.48
N VAL A 329 -16.33 -7.29 25.91
CA VAL A 329 -17.25 -6.21 25.53
C VAL A 329 -17.93 -6.59 24.21
N SER A 330 -19.26 -6.53 24.17
CA SER A 330 -20.00 -6.81 22.93
C SER A 330 -19.89 -5.66 21.93
N MET A 331 -20.01 -5.95 20.63
CA MET A 331 -20.05 -4.91 19.59
C MET A 331 -21.19 -3.93 19.83
N ARG A 332 -22.34 -4.41 20.30
CA ARG A 332 -23.46 -3.55 20.72
C ARG A 332 -23.06 -2.57 21.82
N ASP A 333 -22.41 -3.05 22.87
CA ASP A 333 -22.00 -2.19 23.99
C ASP A 333 -20.95 -1.17 23.56
N ALA A 334 -20.02 -1.56 22.69
CA ALA A 334 -19.04 -0.65 22.12
C ALA A 334 -19.69 0.48 21.31
N LEU A 335 -20.66 0.17 20.45
CA LEU A 335 -21.43 1.14 19.68
C LEU A 335 -22.25 2.08 20.58
N LEU A 336 -22.95 1.54 21.58
CA LEU A 336 -23.73 2.33 22.54
C LEU A 336 -22.85 3.26 23.37
N ALA A 337 -21.69 2.78 23.84
CA ALA A 337 -20.71 3.58 24.57
C ALA A 337 -20.06 4.68 23.70
N ALA A 338 -19.98 4.45 22.39
CA ALA A 338 -19.57 5.46 21.42
C ALA A 338 -20.68 6.47 21.09
N GLY A 339 -21.92 6.20 21.50
CA GLY A 339 -23.08 7.08 21.31
C GLY A 339 -23.92 6.77 20.07
N HIS A 340 -23.71 5.61 19.44
CA HIS A 340 -24.46 5.20 18.25
C HIS A 340 -25.73 4.43 18.60
N ASP A 341 -26.78 4.64 17.81
CA ASP A 341 -28.04 3.90 17.92
C ASP A 341 -28.06 2.74 16.92
N VAL A 342 -27.83 1.52 17.42
CA VAL A 342 -27.81 0.30 16.59
C VAL A 342 -29.12 0.02 15.86
N ALA A 343 -30.25 0.59 16.30
CA ALA A 343 -31.53 0.45 15.58
C ALA A 343 -31.55 1.23 14.25
N ARG A 344 -30.60 2.16 14.05
CA ARG A 344 -30.47 2.97 12.84
C ARG A 344 -29.61 2.32 11.75
N ILE A 345 -28.94 1.20 12.03
CA ILE A 345 -28.06 0.52 11.07
C ILE A 345 -28.77 0.23 9.73
N PRO A 346 -30.01 -0.32 9.70
CA PRO A 346 -30.68 -0.59 8.42
C PRO A 346 -30.92 0.65 7.55
N ALA A 347 -31.00 1.84 8.15
CA ALA A 347 -31.21 3.10 7.43
C ALA A 347 -29.95 3.62 6.72
N ILE A 348 -28.79 2.98 6.94
CA ILE A 348 -27.53 3.30 6.25
C ILE A 348 -27.54 2.78 4.81
N ALA A 349 -28.33 1.76 4.49
CA ALA A 349 -28.34 1.14 3.16
C ALA A 349 -28.58 2.18 2.06
N ARG A 350 -27.73 2.18 1.03
CA ARG A 350 -27.88 3.02 -0.17
C ARG A 350 -28.78 2.31 -1.18
N ASN A 351 -29.54 3.09 -1.93
CA ASN A 351 -30.34 2.59 -3.04
C ASN A 351 -29.45 2.47 -4.30
N PRO A 352 -29.28 1.27 -4.88
CA PRO A 352 -28.45 1.06 -6.09
C PRO A 352 -28.83 1.97 -7.27
N ALA A 353 -30.11 2.32 -7.41
CA ALA A 353 -30.59 3.14 -8.53
C ALA A 353 -30.03 4.57 -8.54
N ASP A 354 -29.64 5.07 -7.37
CA ASP A 354 -29.11 6.42 -7.16
C ASP A 354 -27.59 6.49 -7.35
N LEU A 355 -26.92 5.36 -7.58
CA LEU A 355 -25.46 5.26 -7.66
C LEU A 355 -24.94 5.29 -9.11
N LEU A 356 -23.77 5.88 -9.29
CA LEU A 356 -22.96 5.89 -10.51
C LEU A 356 -21.83 4.85 -10.48
N GLY A 357 -21.43 4.46 -9.27
CA GLY A 357 -20.32 3.55 -9.01
C GLY A 357 -19.68 3.83 -7.64
N PHE A 358 -18.72 2.99 -7.29
CA PHE A 358 -17.80 3.17 -6.17
C PHE A 358 -16.37 3.14 -6.71
N VAL A 359 -15.57 4.16 -6.37
CA VAL A 359 -14.14 4.17 -6.71
C VAL A 359 -13.28 4.35 -5.46
N GLU A 360 -12.25 3.52 -5.33
CA GLU A 360 -11.38 3.52 -4.16
C GLU A 360 -9.92 3.76 -4.57
N VAL A 361 -9.26 4.69 -3.89
CA VAL A 361 -7.81 4.88 -4.01
C VAL A 361 -7.16 4.20 -2.83
N HIS A 362 -6.15 3.40 -3.08
CA HIS A 362 -5.48 2.66 -2.02
C HIS A 362 -3.98 2.54 -2.32
N ILE A 363 -3.15 2.33 -1.30
CA ILE A 363 -1.78 1.88 -1.56
C ILE A 363 -1.81 0.46 -2.13
N GLU A 364 -0.84 0.08 -2.95
CA GLU A 364 -0.79 -1.25 -3.55
C GLU A 364 -0.72 -2.39 -2.52
N GLN A 365 -0.10 -2.13 -1.36
CA GLN A 365 0.31 -3.15 -0.38
C GLN A 365 1.19 -4.26 -1.01
N GLY A 366 1.91 -3.90 -2.07
CA GLY A 366 2.75 -4.79 -2.83
C GLY A 366 3.90 -4.05 -3.54
N PRO A 367 4.86 -4.79 -4.11
CA PRO A 367 6.07 -4.23 -4.69
C PRO A 367 5.97 -3.91 -6.18
N VAL A 368 4.86 -4.22 -6.87
CA VAL A 368 4.80 -4.25 -8.34
C VAL A 368 4.98 -2.86 -8.94
N LEU A 369 4.23 -1.86 -8.47
CA LEU A 369 4.38 -0.47 -8.91
C LEU A 369 5.74 0.09 -8.52
N LEU A 370 6.26 -0.27 -7.33
CA LEU A 370 7.58 0.14 -6.87
C LEU A 370 8.70 -0.41 -7.76
N GLN A 371 8.64 -1.70 -8.11
CA GLN A 371 9.61 -2.36 -8.98
C GLN A 371 9.54 -1.85 -10.42
N ARG A 372 8.35 -1.47 -10.88
CA ARG A 372 8.13 -0.88 -12.20
C ARG A 372 8.38 0.62 -12.26
N ASP A 373 8.67 1.26 -11.14
CA ASP A 373 8.84 2.71 -11.01
C ASP A 373 7.62 3.51 -11.51
N LEU A 374 6.42 2.98 -11.23
CA LEU A 374 5.14 3.59 -11.59
C LEU A 374 4.49 4.17 -10.34
N ALA A 375 3.96 5.39 -10.43
CA ALA A 375 3.27 6.02 -9.30
C ALA A 375 1.89 5.41 -9.05
N LEU A 376 1.22 4.96 -10.13
CA LEU A 376 -0.17 4.53 -10.12
C LEU A 376 -0.38 3.22 -10.89
N GLY A 377 -1.44 2.49 -10.53
CA GLY A 377 -1.92 1.33 -11.27
C GLY A 377 -3.45 1.22 -11.24
N VAL A 378 -4.04 0.74 -12.33
CA VAL A 378 -5.48 0.48 -12.43
C VAL A 378 -5.76 -0.94 -11.97
N VAL A 379 -6.57 -1.10 -10.94
CA VAL A 379 -6.91 -2.44 -10.43
C VAL A 379 -7.90 -3.11 -11.37
N THR A 380 -7.62 -4.36 -11.71
CA THR A 380 -8.41 -5.21 -12.62
C THR A 380 -9.49 -5.98 -11.89
N ALA A 381 -9.16 -6.51 -10.71
CA ALA A 381 -10.06 -7.20 -9.81
C ALA A 381 -9.46 -7.20 -8.41
N ILE A 382 -10.30 -7.50 -7.44
CA ILE A 382 -9.89 -7.87 -6.08
C ILE A 382 -9.99 -9.39 -5.99
N ALA A 383 -8.91 -10.05 -5.60
CA ALA A 383 -8.83 -11.49 -5.63
C ALA A 383 -9.82 -12.14 -4.65
N GLY A 384 -10.60 -13.10 -5.14
CA GLY A 384 -11.36 -14.01 -4.28
C GLY A 384 -10.40 -14.88 -3.47
N SER A 385 -10.86 -15.40 -2.34
CA SER A 385 -10.01 -16.13 -1.39
C SER A 385 -10.75 -17.34 -0.81
N SER A 386 -10.13 -18.52 -0.91
CA SER A 386 -10.50 -19.72 -0.16
C SER A 386 -9.42 -20.04 0.86
N ARG A 387 -9.77 -20.06 2.14
CA ARG A 387 -8.82 -20.44 3.21
C ARG A 387 -9.31 -21.65 3.98
N TYR A 388 -8.38 -22.55 4.27
CA TYR A 388 -8.65 -23.79 4.99
C TYR A 388 -7.66 -24.01 6.13
N LEU A 389 -8.13 -24.67 7.19
CA LEU A 389 -7.28 -25.34 8.18
C LEU A 389 -7.30 -26.84 7.89
N VAL A 390 -6.11 -27.45 7.87
CA VAL A 390 -5.92 -28.87 7.58
C VAL A 390 -5.21 -29.52 8.76
N ASP A 391 -5.89 -30.46 9.40
CA ASP A 391 -5.33 -31.31 10.45
C ASP A 391 -5.05 -32.70 9.87
N LEU A 392 -3.79 -33.15 9.99
CA LEU A 392 -3.32 -34.45 9.54
C LEU A 392 -2.97 -35.32 10.75
N THR A 393 -3.53 -36.53 10.81
CA THR A 393 -3.31 -37.50 11.88
C THR A 393 -2.69 -38.78 11.31
N GLY A 394 -1.45 -39.01 11.68
CA GLY A 394 -0.67 -40.20 11.38
C GLY A 394 -0.47 -41.06 12.63
N LEU A 395 0.72 -41.64 12.76
CA LEU A 395 1.09 -42.44 13.92
C LEU A 395 2.51 -42.12 14.39
N ALA A 396 2.62 -41.62 15.62
CA ALA A 396 3.91 -41.38 16.23
C ALA A 396 4.62 -42.70 16.53
N SER A 397 5.89 -42.81 16.14
CA SER A 397 6.71 -44.01 16.39
C SER A 397 8.21 -43.68 16.37
N HIS A 398 9.05 -44.59 16.85
CA HIS A 398 10.49 -44.35 16.93
C HIS A 398 11.15 -44.31 15.54
N ALA A 399 11.88 -43.24 15.26
CA ALA A 399 12.43 -42.95 13.93
C ALA A 399 13.54 -43.91 13.49
N GLY A 400 14.26 -44.53 14.43
CA GLY A 400 15.34 -45.47 14.10
C GLY A 400 14.89 -46.93 13.91
N THR A 401 13.73 -47.31 14.45
CA THR A 401 13.30 -48.73 14.52
C THR A 401 12.05 -49.02 13.72
N THR A 402 11.31 -47.99 13.29
CA THR A 402 10.15 -48.16 12.41
C THR A 402 10.61 -48.18 10.95
N PRO A 403 10.45 -49.31 10.22
CA PRO A 403 10.81 -49.40 8.80
C PRO A 403 10.05 -48.38 7.96
N MET A 404 10.67 -47.90 6.87
CA MET A 404 10.09 -46.84 6.03
C MET A 404 8.71 -47.20 5.47
N SER A 405 8.48 -48.46 5.10
CA SER A 405 7.22 -48.95 4.54
C SER A 405 6.06 -49.01 5.54
N MET A 406 6.32 -48.88 6.84
CA MET A 406 5.32 -48.98 7.90
C MET A 406 4.92 -47.62 8.48
N ARG A 407 5.54 -46.52 8.01
CA ARG A 407 5.34 -45.20 8.60
C ARG A 407 4.04 -44.59 8.14
N LYS A 408 3.33 -43.97 9.09
CA LYS A 408 2.22 -43.04 8.85
C LYS A 408 2.67 -41.65 9.27
N ASP A 409 3.60 -41.10 8.50
CA ASP A 409 4.28 -39.85 8.82
C ASP A 409 3.45 -38.65 8.34
N ALA A 410 2.84 -37.93 9.30
CA ALA A 410 1.98 -36.79 9.03
C ALA A 410 2.74 -35.59 8.45
N ALA A 411 4.00 -35.38 8.86
CA ALA A 411 4.81 -34.26 8.35
C ALA A 411 5.26 -34.52 6.91
N ALA A 412 5.57 -35.76 6.56
CA ALA A 412 5.88 -36.12 5.18
C ALA A 412 4.67 -35.97 4.26
N ALA A 413 3.45 -36.23 4.74
CA ALA A 413 2.23 -35.92 4.00
C ALA A 413 2.03 -34.41 3.82
N ALA A 414 2.23 -33.62 4.88
CA ALA A 414 2.16 -32.17 4.82
C ALA A 414 3.15 -31.59 3.78
N ALA A 415 4.39 -32.10 3.74
CA ALA A 415 5.39 -31.65 2.78
C ALA A 415 4.95 -31.89 1.31
N GLU A 416 4.31 -33.02 1.01
CA GLU A 416 3.75 -33.25 -0.32
C GLU A 416 2.58 -32.31 -0.63
N ILE A 417 1.73 -32.02 0.35
CA ILE A 417 0.62 -31.08 0.18
C ILE A 417 1.14 -29.66 -0.10
N VAL A 418 2.19 -29.21 0.60
CA VAL A 418 2.83 -27.91 0.35
C VAL A 418 3.30 -27.81 -1.10
N LEU A 419 4.01 -28.82 -1.59
CA LEU A 419 4.52 -28.84 -2.97
C LEU A 419 3.40 -28.93 -4.00
N LEU A 420 2.33 -29.67 -3.71
CA LEU A 420 1.14 -29.73 -4.57
C LEU A 420 0.49 -28.35 -4.72
N VAL A 421 0.30 -27.62 -3.61
CA VAL A 421 -0.31 -26.29 -3.62
C VAL A 421 0.53 -25.32 -4.45
N GLU A 422 1.83 -25.27 -4.22
CA GLU A 422 2.77 -24.43 -4.98
C GLU A 422 2.72 -24.77 -6.48
N GLN A 423 2.87 -26.05 -6.82
CA GLN A 423 2.85 -26.52 -8.21
C GLN A 423 1.52 -26.21 -8.90
N ARG A 424 0.39 -26.41 -8.23
CA ARG A 424 -0.93 -26.21 -8.83
C ARG A 424 -1.23 -24.73 -9.04
N CYS A 425 -0.85 -23.88 -8.09
CA CYS A 425 -1.17 -22.46 -8.15
C CYS A 425 -0.25 -21.69 -9.10
N ALA A 426 0.98 -22.14 -9.32
CA ALA A 426 1.91 -21.55 -10.30
C ALA A 426 1.45 -21.67 -11.78
N GLN A 427 0.34 -22.36 -12.07
CA GLN A 427 -0.10 -22.67 -13.44
C GLN A 427 -0.95 -21.56 -14.10
N ALA A 428 -1.40 -20.55 -13.35
CA ALA A 428 -2.20 -19.45 -13.90
C ALA A 428 -1.67 -18.08 -13.43
N PRO A 429 -1.64 -17.05 -14.28
CA PRO A 429 -0.98 -15.76 -13.98
C PRO A 429 -1.49 -15.02 -12.75
N SER A 430 -2.77 -15.21 -12.38
CA SER A 430 -3.43 -14.53 -11.27
C SER A 430 -3.77 -15.48 -10.11
N LEU A 431 -3.36 -16.75 -10.19
CA LEU A 431 -3.63 -17.75 -9.17
C LEU A 431 -2.44 -17.82 -8.23
N VAL A 432 -2.70 -17.69 -6.93
CA VAL A 432 -1.69 -17.84 -5.89
C VAL A 432 -2.20 -18.81 -4.84
N GLY A 433 -1.27 -19.60 -4.28
CA GLY A 433 -1.57 -20.59 -3.26
C GLY A 433 -0.45 -20.62 -2.25
N THR A 434 -0.79 -20.47 -0.97
CA THR A 434 0.18 -20.35 0.11
C THR A 434 -0.18 -21.27 1.27
N VAL A 435 0.81 -22.01 1.77
CA VAL A 435 0.75 -22.66 3.08
C VAL A 435 1.46 -21.76 4.08
N GLY A 436 0.69 -20.94 4.79
CA GLY A 436 1.22 -19.91 5.69
C GLY A 436 1.52 -20.41 7.10
N GLN A 437 0.88 -21.50 7.52
CA GLN A 437 1.11 -22.16 8.80
C GLN A 437 1.49 -23.62 8.56
N LEU A 438 2.52 -24.09 9.25
CA LEU A 438 2.94 -25.49 9.24
C LEU A 438 3.51 -25.86 10.61
N GLN A 439 2.85 -26.77 11.31
CA GLN A 439 3.19 -27.13 12.70
C GLN A 439 3.21 -28.65 12.87
N VAL A 440 4.19 -29.14 13.63
CA VAL A 440 4.27 -30.54 14.08
C VAL A 440 4.15 -30.54 15.61
N PRO A 441 2.93 -30.61 16.16
CA PRO A 441 2.72 -30.53 17.60
C PRO A 441 3.47 -31.64 18.33
N GLY A 442 4.25 -31.28 19.36
CA GLY A 442 5.04 -32.23 20.14
C GLY A 442 6.14 -32.95 19.34
N GLY A 443 6.59 -32.37 18.22
CA GLY A 443 7.65 -32.94 17.38
C GLY A 443 8.96 -33.15 18.15
N SER A 444 9.63 -34.27 17.85
CA SER A 444 10.97 -34.61 18.38
C SER A 444 11.83 -35.19 17.27
N VAL A 445 13.14 -34.93 17.33
CA VAL A 445 14.12 -35.33 16.31
C VAL A 445 14.10 -36.85 16.03
N ASN A 446 13.81 -37.66 17.05
CA ASN A 446 13.85 -39.13 16.99
C ASN A 446 12.47 -39.79 16.91
N VAL A 447 11.40 -39.03 16.66
CA VAL A 447 10.01 -39.53 16.59
C VAL A 447 9.40 -39.18 15.25
N ILE A 448 8.81 -40.17 14.58
CA ILE A 448 8.00 -39.98 13.38
C ILE A 448 6.80 -39.11 13.75
N PRO A 449 6.54 -38.00 13.04
CA PRO A 449 5.39 -37.14 13.33
C PRO A 449 4.05 -37.85 13.21
N GLY A 450 3.34 -37.97 14.34
CA GLY A 450 1.99 -38.52 14.40
C GLY A 450 0.88 -37.50 14.11
N ALA A 451 1.21 -36.20 14.08
CA ALA A 451 0.28 -35.15 13.74
C ALA A 451 1.00 -34.01 13.02
N CYS A 452 0.29 -33.33 12.12
CA CYS A 452 0.75 -32.10 11.51
C CYS A 452 -0.46 -31.19 11.21
N LYS A 453 -0.30 -29.90 11.42
CA LYS A 453 -1.33 -28.89 11.15
C LYS A 453 -0.80 -27.91 10.11
N LEU A 454 -1.61 -27.58 9.12
CA LEU A 454 -1.26 -26.58 8.13
C LEU A 454 -2.45 -25.72 7.73
N SER A 455 -2.18 -24.55 7.16
CA SER A 455 -3.21 -23.70 6.53
C SER A 455 -3.09 -23.72 5.01
N LEU A 456 -4.20 -23.48 4.31
CA LEU A 456 -4.22 -23.21 2.88
C LEU A 456 -4.82 -21.82 2.66
N ASP A 457 -4.24 -21.02 1.78
CA ASP A 457 -4.80 -19.76 1.27
C ASP A 457 -4.65 -19.74 -0.26
N ILE A 458 -5.76 -19.88 -0.98
CA ILE A 458 -5.80 -19.90 -2.44
C ILE A 458 -6.59 -18.69 -2.93
N ARG A 459 -5.97 -17.86 -3.76
CA ARG A 459 -6.59 -16.64 -4.28
C ARG A 459 -6.50 -16.56 -5.80
N ALA A 460 -7.53 -15.99 -6.42
CA ALA A 460 -7.49 -15.64 -7.84
C ALA A 460 -8.41 -14.46 -8.18
N ALA A 461 -8.11 -13.79 -9.30
CA ALA A 461 -8.95 -12.75 -9.90
C ALA A 461 -10.32 -13.26 -10.39
N ASP A 462 -10.41 -14.55 -10.68
CA ASP A 462 -11.60 -15.21 -11.24
C ASP A 462 -11.97 -16.41 -10.37
N ASP A 463 -13.25 -16.49 -9.99
CA ASP A 463 -13.73 -17.52 -9.09
C ASP A 463 -13.75 -18.91 -9.73
N ALA A 464 -13.97 -19.02 -11.05
CA ALA A 464 -13.93 -20.32 -11.70
C ALA A 464 -12.49 -20.89 -11.68
N VAL A 465 -11.49 -20.05 -11.91
CA VAL A 465 -10.06 -20.41 -11.79
C VAL A 465 -9.72 -20.79 -10.33
N ARG A 466 -10.15 -19.99 -9.35
CA ARG A 466 -9.92 -20.25 -7.92
C ARG A 466 -10.54 -21.58 -7.50
N LEU A 467 -11.82 -21.80 -7.78
CA LEU A 467 -12.57 -22.99 -7.36
C LEU A 467 -12.06 -24.25 -8.07
N ALA A 468 -11.61 -24.15 -9.32
CA ALA A 468 -10.93 -25.26 -9.99
C ALA A 468 -9.62 -25.64 -9.29
N ALA A 469 -8.80 -24.66 -8.91
CA ALA A 469 -7.55 -24.90 -8.18
C ALA A 469 -7.79 -25.49 -6.78
N VAL A 470 -8.78 -24.95 -6.05
CA VAL A 470 -9.23 -25.50 -4.76
C VAL A 470 -9.63 -26.95 -4.91
N LYS A 471 -10.47 -27.27 -5.91
CA LYS A 471 -10.89 -28.65 -6.17
C LYS A 471 -9.70 -29.57 -6.42
N ASP A 472 -8.78 -29.19 -7.31
CA ASP A 472 -7.61 -29.99 -7.64
C ASP A 472 -6.70 -30.21 -6.41
N VAL A 473 -6.53 -29.18 -5.57
CA VAL A 473 -5.75 -29.26 -4.32
C VAL A 473 -6.42 -30.19 -3.32
N LEU A 474 -7.74 -30.07 -3.09
CA LEU A 474 -8.46 -30.93 -2.14
C LEU A 474 -8.47 -32.39 -2.60
N ASP A 475 -8.69 -32.64 -3.88
CA ASP A 475 -8.59 -33.99 -4.46
C ASP A 475 -7.17 -34.57 -4.32
N GLY A 476 -6.15 -33.75 -4.54
CA GLY A 476 -4.75 -34.15 -4.36
C GLY A 476 -4.39 -34.42 -2.90
N ILE A 477 -4.88 -33.63 -1.94
CA ILE A 477 -4.74 -33.88 -0.50
C ILE A 477 -5.35 -35.25 -0.14
N ALA A 478 -6.56 -35.53 -0.62
CA ALA A 478 -7.21 -36.81 -0.39
C ALA A 478 -6.38 -37.98 -0.95
N ALA A 479 -5.83 -37.84 -2.16
CA ALA A 479 -4.97 -38.85 -2.77
C ALA A 479 -3.65 -39.08 -2.01
N ILE A 480 -3.00 -38.00 -1.55
CA ILE A 480 -1.78 -38.07 -0.72
C ILE A 480 -2.07 -38.79 0.59
N CYS A 481 -3.16 -38.40 1.29
CA CYS A 481 -3.54 -38.99 2.56
C CYS A 481 -3.90 -40.47 2.43
N ALA A 482 -4.64 -40.85 1.38
CA ALA A 482 -4.96 -42.25 1.10
C ALA A 482 -3.71 -43.09 0.85
N ARG A 483 -2.77 -42.61 0.00
CA ARG A 483 -1.51 -43.30 -0.30
C ARG A 483 -0.62 -43.43 0.94
N ARG A 484 -0.59 -42.43 1.81
CA ARG A 484 0.25 -42.39 3.02
C ARG A 484 -0.43 -42.95 4.27
N GLN A 485 -1.70 -43.37 4.17
CA GLN A 485 -2.52 -43.85 5.27
C GLN A 485 -2.61 -42.84 6.44
N ILE A 486 -2.84 -41.58 6.09
CA ILE A 486 -3.02 -40.45 7.01
C ILE A 486 -4.50 -40.10 7.08
N GLU A 487 -5.02 -39.90 8.29
CA GLU A 487 -6.35 -39.33 8.51
C GLU A 487 -6.27 -37.81 8.31
N CYS A 488 -7.27 -37.22 7.68
CA CYS A 488 -7.27 -35.80 7.34
C CYS A 488 -8.63 -35.18 7.68
N SER A 489 -8.59 -34.04 8.37
CA SER A 489 -9.73 -33.14 8.58
C SER A 489 -9.42 -31.81 7.93
N ILE A 490 -10.40 -31.27 7.19
CA ILE A 490 -10.28 -29.99 6.48
C ILE A 490 -11.48 -29.13 6.87
N GLU A 491 -11.21 -27.93 7.36
CA GLU A 491 -12.20 -26.92 7.71
C GLU A 491 -12.02 -25.70 6.81
N GLN A 492 -13.08 -25.26 6.13
CA GLN A 492 -13.07 -24.00 5.39
C GLN A 492 -13.38 -22.86 6.35
N ILE A 493 -12.42 -21.94 6.50
CA ILE A 493 -12.54 -20.80 7.41
C ILE A 493 -12.89 -19.49 6.70
N VAL A 494 -12.57 -19.38 5.40
CA VAL A 494 -12.93 -18.22 4.58
C VAL A 494 -13.36 -18.69 3.19
N ASP A 495 -14.46 -18.13 2.71
CA ASP A 495 -14.84 -18.13 1.30
C ASP A 495 -15.29 -16.73 0.90
N ALA A 496 -14.47 -16.05 0.10
CA ALA A 496 -14.76 -14.73 -0.43
C ALA A 496 -14.70 -14.78 -1.96
N SER A 497 -15.77 -14.32 -2.61
CA SER A 497 -15.84 -14.22 -4.08
C SER A 497 -14.91 -13.13 -4.58
N ALA A 498 -14.40 -13.28 -5.80
CA ALA A 498 -13.63 -12.23 -6.45
C ALA A 498 -14.53 -11.05 -6.83
N ALA A 499 -13.99 -9.83 -6.79
CA ALA A 499 -14.70 -8.62 -7.18
C ALA A 499 -14.02 -8.01 -8.42
N PRO A 500 -14.52 -8.28 -9.64
CA PRO A 500 -13.96 -7.69 -10.86
C PRO A 500 -14.25 -6.19 -10.88
N CYS A 501 -13.26 -5.38 -11.28
CA CYS A 501 -13.48 -3.96 -11.49
C CYS A 501 -14.23 -3.73 -12.81
N ALA A 502 -15.14 -2.76 -12.81
CA ALA A 502 -15.96 -2.44 -13.96
C ALA A 502 -15.11 -1.84 -15.08
N ALA A 503 -15.12 -2.47 -16.25
CA ALA A 503 -14.30 -2.06 -17.39
C ALA A 503 -14.50 -0.57 -17.75
N ARG A 504 -15.72 -0.04 -17.67
CA ARG A 504 -16.03 1.38 -17.90
C ARG A 504 -15.25 2.31 -16.98
N LEU A 505 -15.19 2.00 -15.68
CA LEU A 505 -14.48 2.81 -14.68
C LEU A 505 -12.95 2.63 -14.82
N MET A 506 -12.48 1.41 -15.07
CA MET A 506 -11.07 1.13 -15.34
C MET A 506 -10.54 1.91 -16.55
N GLN A 507 -11.31 1.97 -17.65
CA GLN A 507 -10.93 2.74 -18.84
C GLN A 507 -10.84 4.24 -18.53
N GLN A 508 -11.76 4.76 -17.71
CA GLN A 508 -11.73 6.16 -17.31
C GLN A 508 -10.53 6.49 -16.40
N PHE A 509 -10.16 5.59 -15.47
CA PHE A 509 -8.92 5.75 -14.70
C PHE A 509 -7.69 5.68 -15.59
N GLY A 510 -7.63 4.70 -16.50
CA GLY A 510 -6.54 4.58 -17.47
C GLY A 510 -6.36 5.86 -18.29
N ALA A 511 -7.46 6.42 -18.80
CA ALA A 511 -7.43 7.67 -19.55
C ALA A 511 -7.00 8.88 -18.69
N ALA A 512 -7.37 8.92 -17.40
CA ALA A 512 -6.93 9.97 -16.48
C ALA A 512 -5.43 9.89 -16.16
N ILE A 513 -4.89 8.67 -16.02
CA ILE A 513 -3.44 8.43 -15.88
C ILE A 513 -2.70 8.91 -17.15
N GLU A 514 -3.19 8.54 -18.34
CA GLU A 514 -2.58 8.92 -19.61
C GLU A 514 -2.62 10.44 -19.85
N ARG A 515 -3.71 11.12 -19.48
CA ARG A 515 -3.79 12.60 -19.52
C ARG A 515 -2.81 13.29 -18.57
N ALA A 516 -2.35 12.61 -17.53
CA ALA A 516 -1.30 13.08 -16.63
C ALA A 516 0.13 12.78 -17.14
N ASP A 517 0.27 12.35 -18.41
CA ASP A 517 1.50 11.87 -19.05
C ASP A 517 2.15 10.68 -18.32
N LEU A 518 1.35 9.85 -17.63
CA LEU A 518 1.80 8.64 -16.95
C LEU A 518 1.43 7.41 -17.78
N PRO A 519 2.24 6.34 -17.76
CA PRO A 519 1.86 5.09 -18.43
C PRO A 519 0.79 4.37 -17.62
N ARG A 520 -0.27 3.93 -18.31
CA ARG A 520 -1.26 3.01 -17.73
C ARG A 520 -0.63 1.65 -17.46
N PHE A 521 -0.90 1.11 -16.27
CA PHE A 521 -0.54 -0.25 -15.91
C PHE A 521 -1.67 -0.89 -15.13
N ASP A 522 -2.08 -2.08 -15.56
CA ASP A 522 -3.21 -2.81 -15.00
C ASP A 522 -2.67 -3.94 -14.11
N LEU A 523 -3.19 -4.06 -12.88
CA LEU A 523 -2.75 -5.06 -11.90
C LEU A 523 -3.91 -5.61 -11.06
N LEU A 524 -3.69 -6.74 -10.39
CA LEU A 524 -4.67 -7.37 -9.48
C LEU A 524 -4.44 -6.86 -8.05
N SER A 525 -5.50 -6.63 -7.29
CA SER A 525 -5.38 -6.53 -5.83
C SER A 525 -5.38 -7.93 -5.22
N GLY A 526 -4.32 -8.25 -4.47
CA GLY A 526 -4.23 -9.49 -3.70
C GLY A 526 -4.92 -9.42 -2.34
N ALA A 527 -5.15 -8.21 -1.81
CA ALA A 527 -5.77 -7.95 -0.51
C ALA A 527 -7.27 -7.71 -0.63
N GLY A 528 -8.01 -7.87 0.47
CA GLY A 528 -9.41 -7.46 0.54
C GLY A 528 -9.52 -5.94 0.69
N HIS A 529 -10.64 -5.37 0.24
CA HIS A 529 -10.95 -3.95 0.40
C HIS A 529 -12.46 -3.76 0.47
N ASP A 530 -12.92 -2.61 0.99
CA ASP A 530 -14.34 -2.26 1.04
C ASP A 530 -15.03 -2.29 -0.34
N ALA A 531 -14.27 -2.04 -1.42
CA ALA A 531 -14.72 -2.25 -2.79
C ALA A 531 -15.33 -3.65 -3.04
N MET A 532 -14.88 -4.70 -2.34
CA MET A 532 -15.47 -6.03 -2.44
C MET A 532 -16.92 -6.05 -1.96
N ALA A 533 -17.21 -5.39 -0.83
CA ALA A 533 -18.57 -5.29 -0.32
C ALA A 533 -19.43 -4.39 -1.22
N MET A 534 -18.88 -3.26 -1.67
CA MET A 534 -19.59 -2.31 -2.54
C MET A 534 -19.99 -2.90 -3.90
N ALA A 535 -19.26 -3.89 -4.41
CA ALA A 535 -19.58 -4.61 -5.64
C ALA A 535 -20.94 -5.32 -5.60
N ALA A 536 -21.52 -5.55 -4.42
CA ALA A 536 -22.85 -6.11 -4.28
C ALA A 536 -23.99 -5.18 -4.75
N ILE A 537 -23.75 -3.86 -4.81
CA ILE A 537 -24.79 -2.86 -5.10
C ILE A 537 -24.46 -1.91 -6.26
N THR A 538 -23.20 -1.86 -6.73
CA THR A 538 -22.81 -0.94 -7.80
C THR A 538 -21.51 -1.38 -8.50
N ASP A 539 -21.20 -0.75 -9.63
CA ASP A 539 -19.93 -0.92 -10.34
C ASP A 539 -18.77 -0.41 -9.46
N VAL A 540 -17.67 -1.17 -9.37
CA VAL A 540 -16.48 -0.76 -8.60
C VAL A 540 -15.25 -0.60 -9.46
N ALA A 541 -14.33 0.29 -9.08
CA ALA A 541 -12.96 0.29 -9.59
C ALA A 541 -12.00 0.83 -8.55
N MET A 542 -10.72 0.42 -8.61
CA MET A 542 -9.71 0.95 -7.72
C MET A 542 -8.51 1.51 -8.48
N LEU A 543 -7.89 2.52 -7.86
CA LEU A 543 -6.64 3.11 -8.28
C LEU A 543 -5.60 2.85 -7.20
N PHE A 544 -4.57 2.09 -7.52
CA PHE A 544 -3.45 1.87 -6.62
C PHE A 544 -2.41 2.96 -6.72
N THR A 545 -1.86 3.35 -5.58
CA THR A 545 -0.66 4.17 -5.45
C THR A 545 0.52 3.31 -5.04
N ARG A 546 1.70 3.67 -5.53
CA ARG A 546 2.95 2.98 -5.20
C ARG A 546 3.22 3.01 -3.70
N CYS A 547 3.44 1.83 -3.11
CA CYS A 547 3.95 1.70 -1.75
C CYS A 547 5.49 1.59 -1.77
N GLY A 548 6.17 2.40 -0.95
CA GLY A 548 7.63 2.41 -0.84
C GLY A 548 8.19 1.27 0.01
N ASN A 549 9.50 1.32 0.30
CA ASN A 549 10.21 0.38 1.18
C ASN A 549 9.96 -1.11 0.87
N GLY A 550 9.97 -1.46 -0.42
CA GLY A 550 9.75 -2.83 -0.88
C GLY A 550 8.27 -3.23 -0.99
N GLY A 551 7.34 -2.28 -0.90
CA GLY A 551 5.91 -2.55 -1.03
C GLY A 551 5.29 -3.12 0.24
N ILE A 552 5.94 -2.96 1.39
CA ILE A 552 5.42 -3.49 2.65
C ILE A 552 4.16 -2.72 3.08
N SER A 553 3.23 -3.44 3.70
CA SER A 553 2.06 -2.88 4.38
C SER A 553 1.78 -3.72 5.63
N HIS A 554 0.76 -3.36 6.42
CA HIS A 554 0.52 -3.91 7.77
C HIS A 554 1.78 -3.82 8.64
N ASN A 555 2.52 -2.72 8.47
CA ASN A 555 3.84 -2.54 9.07
C ASN A 555 4.12 -1.05 9.31
N PRO A 556 4.77 -0.66 10.42
CA PRO A 556 5.08 0.75 10.70
C PRO A 556 6.07 1.38 9.71
N LEU A 557 6.76 0.56 8.91
CA LEU A 557 7.70 1.02 7.89
C LEU A 557 7.04 1.24 6.51
N GLU A 558 5.72 1.08 6.40
CA GLU A 558 4.93 1.51 5.24
C GLU A 558 5.22 2.98 4.92
N THR A 559 5.38 3.30 3.64
CA THR A 559 5.74 4.66 3.24
C THR A 559 5.20 5.02 1.87
N MET A 560 4.81 6.28 1.72
CA MET A 560 4.41 6.90 0.46
C MET A 560 5.01 8.31 0.42
N THR A 561 5.22 8.88 -0.77
CA THR A 561 5.76 10.23 -0.90
C THR A 561 4.66 11.27 -1.14
N ALA A 562 4.94 12.52 -0.77
CA ALA A 562 4.05 13.64 -1.11
C ALA A 562 3.84 13.78 -2.63
N ASP A 563 4.84 13.48 -3.46
CA ASP A 563 4.70 13.53 -4.92
C ASP A 563 3.77 12.41 -5.43
N ASP A 564 3.88 11.18 -4.91
CA ASP A 564 2.95 10.08 -5.27
C ASP A 564 1.51 10.40 -4.85
N ALA A 565 1.33 10.95 -3.63
CA ALA A 565 0.02 11.39 -3.14
C ALA A 565 -0.56 12.52 -4.00
N ASP A 566 0.27 13.47 -4.44
CA ASP A 566 -0.14 14.56 -5.32
C ASP A 566 -0.55 14.06 -6.71
N ILE A 567 0.24 13.16 -7.29
CA ILE A 567 -0.06 12.50 -8.57
C ILE A 567 -1.40 11.75 -8.48
N ALA A 568 -1.60 10.96 -7.43
CA ALA A 568 -2.85 10.23 -7.20
C ALA A 568 -4.06 11.16 -7.09
N ALA A 569 -3.93 12.27 -6.33
CA ALA A 569 -4.98 13.26 -6.18
C ALA A 569 -5.31 13.97 -7.50
N ARG A 570 -4.30 14.33 -8.30
CA ARG A 570 -4.49 14.98 -9.60
C ARG A 570 -5.17 14.04 -10.61
N VAL A 571 -4.80 12.76 -10.63
CA VAL A 571 -5.44 11.75 -11.49
C VAL A 571 -6.88 11.48 -11.04
N LEU A 572 -7.15 11.37 -9.73
CA LEU A 572 -8.54 11.22 -9.26
C LEU A 572 -9.37 12.47 -9.59
N LEU A 573 -8.83 13.68 -9.41
CA LEU A 573 -9.52 14.91 -9.78
C LEU A 573 -9.83 14.97 -11.28
N ASP A 574 -8.88 14.58 -12.14
CA ASP A 574 -9.09 14.50 -13.58
C ASP A 574 -10.16 13.45 -13.95
N PHE A 575 -10.14 12.29 -13.31
CA PHE A 575 -11.19 11.28 -13.41
C PHE A 575 -12.57 11.84 -13.03
N LEU A 576 -12.68 12.56 -11.91
CA LEU A 576 -13.94 13.16 -11.45
C LEU A 576 -14.45 14.23 -12.42
N ARG A 577 -13.57 15.07 -12.96
CA ARG A 577 -13.93 16.12 -13.93
C ARG A 577 -14.33 15.57 -15.30
N SER A 578 -13.69 14.47 -15.71
CA SER A 578 -13.92 13.83 -17.00
C SER A 578 -14.91 12.66 -16.92
N TYR A 579 -15.54 12.47 -15.77
CA TYR A 579 -16.39 11.31 -15.50
C TYR A 579 -17.55 11.26 -16.49
N ALA A 580 -17.68 10.11 -17.16
CA ALA A 580 -18.78 9.80 -18.05
C ALA A 580 -19.62 8.67 -17.44
N ALA A 581 -20.88 9.00 -17.12
CA ALA A 581 -21.84 8.07 -16.55
C ALA A 581 -22.14 6.90 -17.50
#